data_AF-A0A060BNV8-F1
#
_entry.id   AF-A0A060BNV8-F1
#
_cell.length_a   1.000
_cell.length_b   1.000
_cell.length_c   1.000
_cell.angle_alpha   90.00
_cell.angle_beta   90.00
_cell.angle_gamma   90.00
#
_symmetry.space_group_name_H-M   'P 1'
#
loop_
_entity.id
_entity.type
_entity.pdbx_description
1 polymer ?
#
loop_
_entity_poly.entity_id
_entity_poly.type
_entity_poly.pdbx_seq_one_letter_code
_entity_poly.pdbx_strand_id
1 'polypeptide(L)'
;NQQWREAARRHLAQAARYLVREDASTFHTFYMDVHNGQPLRGDTHQGFSNSSCWSRGQAWGIYGFALGYAHTGDAWQPELSRRLAHYFLNRLPDDFICYWDLIFTAEDNQYRDTS
;
A
#
# COMPACT_ATOMS: atom_id res chain seq x y z
N ASN A 1 -6.63 -26.04 -3.49
CA ASN A 1 -7.00 -26.27 -2.07
C ASN A 1 -7.77 -25.03 -1.58
N GLN A 2 -9.01 -25.19 -1.10
CA GLN A 2 -9.90 -24.07 -0.73
C GLN A 2 -9.40 -23.25 0.46
N GLN A 3 -8.72 -23.88 1.44
CA GLN A 3 -8.24 -23.20 2.64
C GLN A 3 -7.22 -22.10 2.33
N TRP A 4 -6.33 -22.34 1.35
CA TRP A 4 -5.33 -21.36 0.91
C TRP A 4 -5.95 -20.17 0.19
N ARG A 5 -6.95 -20.42 -0.66
CA ARG A 5 -7.71 -19.35 -1.33
C ARG A 5 -8.41 -18.46 -0.31
N GLU A 6 -9.04 -19.06 0.69
CA GLU A 6 -9.74 -18.32 1.73
C GLU A 6 -8.77 -17.52 2.62
N ALA A 7 -7.63 -18.09 2.99
CA ALA A 7 -6.59 -17.37 3.72
C ALA A 7 -6.10 -16.13 2.94
N ALA A 8 -5.86 -16.27 1.63
CA ALA A 8 -5.45 -15.16 0.77
C ALA A 8 -6.55 -14.08 0.65
N ARG A 9 -7.82 -14.47 0.46
CA ARG A 9 -8.95 -13.53 0.40
C ARG A 9 -9.11 -12.74 1.70
N ARG A 10 -9.01 -13.40 2.86
CA ARG A 10 -9.06 -12.73 4.16
C ARG A 10 -7.88 -11.79 4.36
N HIS A 11 -6.68 -12.20 3.94
CA HIS A 11 -5.50 -11.35 4.04
C HIS A 11 -5.66 -10.07 3.21
N LEU A 12 -6.13 -10.17 1.96
CA LEU A 12 -6.41 -9.00 1.11
C LEU A 12 -7.43 -8.05 1.74
N ALA A 13 -8.51 -8.58 2.29
CA ALA A 13 -9.54 -7.76 2.96
C ALA A 13 -8.98 -7.03 4.20
N GLN A 14 -8.15 -7.71 5.01
CA GLN A 14 -7.52 -7.11 6.18
C GLN A 14 -6.45 -6.08 5.79
N ALA A 15 -5.65 -6.35 4.76
CA ALA A 15 -4.69 -5.40 4.21
C ALA A 15 -5.40 -4.13 3.72
N ALA A 16 -6.48 -4.28 2.95
CA ALA A 16 -7.29 -3.14 2.49
C ALA A 16 -7.85 -2.31 3.65
N ARG A 17 -8.27 -2.97 4.73
CA ARG A 17 -8.87 -2.31 5.89
C ARG A 17 -7.87 -1.55 6.76
N TYR A 18 -6.66 -2.09 6.92
CA TYR A 18 -5.74 -1.60 7.96
C TYR A 18 -4.46 -0.97 7.41
N LEU A 19 -3.95 -1.41 6.25
CA LEU A 19 -2.76 -0.82 5.66
C LEU A 19 -3.08 0.44 4.85
N VAL A 20 -4.26 0.52 4.24
CA VAL A 20 -4.66 1.66 3.42
C VAL A 20 -5.30 2.73 4.32
N ARG A 21 -4.76 3.95 4.26
CA ARG A 21 -5.28 5.12 4.97
C ARG A 21 -6.42 5.77 4.19
N GLU A 22 -7.15 6.67 4.83
CA GLU A 22 -8.31 7.35 4.22
C GLU A 22 -7.95 8.13 2.94
N ASP A 23 -6.77 8.73 2.91
CA ASP A 23 -6.23 9.50 1.78
C ASP A 23 -5.66 8.62 0.65
N ALA A 24 -5.76 7.29 0.78
CA ALA A 24 -5.18 6.29 -0.13
C ALA A 24 -3.64 6.17 -0.11
N SER A 25 -2.96 6.76 0.88
CA SER A 25 -1.59 6.36 1.23
C SER A 25 -1.59 5.01 1.97
N THR A 26 -0.45 4.35 2.04
CA THR A 26 -0.31 3.09 2.79
C THR A 26 0.69 3.18 3.93
N PHE A 27 0.37 2.53 5.06
CA PHE A 27 1.39 2.10 6.02
C PHE A 27 2.27 1.02 5.38
N HIS A 28 3.53 0.91 5.82
CA HIS A 28 4.38 -0.23 5.46
C HIS A 28 3.94 -1.47 6.24
N THR A 29 3.76 -1.34 7.56
CA THR A 29 3.42 -2.46 8.45
C THR A 29 2.23 -2.09 9.32
N PHE A 30 1.43 -3.09 9.67
CA PHE A 30 0.34 -2.95 10.65
C PHE A 30 0.41 -4.06 11.69
N TYR A 31 0.37 -3.67 12.96
CA TYR A 31 0.43 -4.60 14.10
C TYR A 31 -0.98 -5.01 14.53
N MET A 32 -1.12 -6.31 14.79
CA MET A 32 -2.34 -6.93 15.33
C MET A 32 -2.00 -7.64 16.64
N ASP A 33 -2.94 -7.66 17.58
CA ASP A 33 -2.85 -8.50 18.77
C ASP A 33 -3.06 -9.97 18.38
N VAL A 34 -2.09 -10.82 18.68
CA VAL A 34 -2.09 -12.24 18.27
C VAL A 34 -3.05 -13.11 19.08
N HIS A 35 -3.52 -12.64 20.24
CA HIS A 35 -4.42 -13.38 21.10
C HIS A 35 -5.89 -13.13 20.76
N ASN A 36 -6.24 -11.89 20.38
CA ASN A 36 -7.64 -11.51 20.12
C ASN A 36 -7.89 -10.98 18.69
N GLY A 37 -6.85 -10.76 17.88
CA GLY A 37 -6.95 -10.29 16.50
C GLY A 37 -7.29 -8.81 16.33
N GLN A 38 -7.29 -8.02 17.41
CA GLN A 38 -7.61 -6.59 17.34
C GLN A 38 -6.48 -5.77 16.71
N PRO A 39 -6.81 -4.71 15.95
CA PRO A 39 -5.82 -3.81 15.39
C PRO A 39 -5.11 -3.01 16.49
N LEU A 40 -3.80 -2.88 16.39
CA LEU A 40 -3.00 -2.09 17.33
C LEU A 40 -2.58 -0.75 16.71
N ARG A 41 -1.72 -0.76 15.69
CA ARG A 41 -1.20 0.46 15.06
C ARG A 41 -0.55 0.19 13.72
N GLY A 42 -0.60 1.19 12.84
CA GLY A 42 0.27 1.28 11.66
C GLY A 42 1.66 1.78 12.05
N ASP A 43 2.66 1.36 11.29
CA ASP A 43 4.06 1.72 11.49
C ASP A 43 4.81 1.78 10.15
N THR A 44 6.02 2.32 10.18
CA THR A 44 6.97 2.16 9.07
C THR A 44 8.33 1.69 9.56
N HIS A 45 8.92 0.75 8.82
CA HIS A 45 10.31 0.31 9.05
C HIS A 45 11.28 0.82 7.98
N GLN A 46 10.74 1.27 6.84
CA GLN A 46 11.53 1.62 5.65
C GLN A 46 11.15 2.97 5.05
N GLY A 47 9.95 3.48 5.33
CA GLY A 47 9.54 4.83 4.95
C GLY A 47 10.19 5.88 5.84
N PHE A 48 10.16 7.13 5.39
CA PHE A 48 10.77 8.25 6.09
C PHE A 48 10.16 8.50 7.48
N SER A 49 8.84 8.36 7.62
CA SER A 49 8.15 8.50 8.91
C SER A 49 6.83 7.72 8.95
N ASN A 50 6.23 7.59 10.13
CA ASN A 50 4.94 6.88 10.28
C ASN A 50 3.78 7.54 9.52
N SER A 51 3.90 8.83 9.21
CA SER A 51 2.95 9.60 8.41
C SER A 51 3.35 9.72 6.94
N SER A 52 4.55 9.28 6.55
CA SER A 52 4.99 9.27 5.16
C SER A 52 4.42 8.07 4.39
N CYS A 53 4.71 8.02 3.09
CA CYS A 53 4.22 6.99 2.20
C CYS A 53 5.36 6.45 1.35
N TRP A 54 5.99 5.40 1.85
CA TRP A 54 7.06 4.68 1.16
C TRP A 54 6.62 4.23 -0.23
N SER A 55 7.37 4.61 -1.28
CA SER A 55 6.91 4.50 -2.67
C SER A 55 6.73 3.05 -3.11
N ARG A 56 7.69 2.16 -2.80
CA ARG A 56 7.55 0.73 -3.08
C ARG A 56 6.41 0.07 -2.31
N GLY A 57 6.13 0.51 -1.08
CA GLY A 57 4.97 0.03 -0.32
C GLY A 57 3.64 0.37 -0.99
N GLN A 58 3.54 1.61 -1.48
CA GLN A 58 2.39 2.05 -2.27
C GLN A 58 2.26 1.24 -3.57
N ALA A 59 3.37 0.99 -4.27
CA ALA A 59 3.40 0.17 -5.48
C ALA A 59 2.94 -1.27 -5.24
N TRP A 60 3.31 -1.87 -4.10
CA TRP A 60 2.80 -3.20 -3.68
C TRP A 60 1.29 -3.20 -3.47
N GLY A 61 0.72 -2.14 -2.92
CA GLY A 61 -0.73 -2.00 -2.83
C GLY A 61 -1.40 -1.93 -4.19
N ILE A 62 -0.89 -1.07 -5.09
CA ILE A 62 -1.43 -0.91 -6.46
C ILE A 62 -1.46 -2.26 -7.17
N TYR A 63 -0.32 -2.95 -7.23
CA TYR A 63 -0.22 -4.20 -7.96
C TYR A 63 -0.93 -5.34 -7.23
N GLY A 64 -0.80 -5.43 -5.91
CA GLY A 64 -1.38 -6.50 -5.09
C GLY A 64 -2.89 -6.60 -5.20
N PHE A 65 -3.61 -5.47 -5.18
CA PHE A 65 -5.07 -5.49 -5.35
C PHE A 65 -5.50 -5.74 -6.79
N ALA A 66 -4.76 -5.25 -7.79
CA ALA A 66 -5.02 -5.59 -9.19
C ALA A 66 -4.83 -7.10 -9.46
N LEU A 67 -3.76 -7.68 -8.94
CA LEU A 67 -3.47 -9.12 -9.02
C LEU A 67 -4.51 -9.93 -8.25
N GLY A 68 -4.91 -9.46 -7.07
CA GLY A 68 -5.97 -10.09 -6.29
C GLY A 68 -7.27 -10.23 -7.10
N TYR A 69 -7.69 -9.17 -7.81
CA TYR A 69 -8.88 -9.21 -8.66
C TYR A 69 -8.78 -10.29 -9.73
N ALA A 70 -7.63 -10.42 -10.39
CA ALA A 70 -7.41 -11.44 -11.41
C ALA A 70 -7.61 -12.88 -10.87
N HIS A 71 -7.42 -13.10 -9.57
CA HIS A 71 -7.60 -14.39 -8.91
C HIS A 71 -8.93 -14.58 -8.19
N THR A 72 -9.58 -13.49 -7.74
CA THR A 72 -10.78 -13.53 -6.90
C THR A 72 -12.06 -13.10 -7.60
N GLY A 73 -11.96 -12.21 -8.60
CA GLY A 73 -13.09 -11.53 -9.24
C GLY A 73 -13.78 -10.49 -8.34
N ASP A 74 -13.22 -10.14 -7.18
CA ASP A 74 -13.88 -9.24 -6.24
C ASP A 74 -13.80 -7.77 -6.71
N ALA A 75 -14.93 -7.20 -7.10
CA ALA A 75 -15.01 -5.89 -7.78
C ALA A 75 -14.53 -4.67 -6.96
N TRP A 76 -14.33 -4.80 -5.64
CA TRP A 76 -13.78 -3.72 -4.83
C TRP A 76 -12.28 -3.52 -5.04
N GLN A 77 -11.56 -4.55 -5.49
CA GLN A 77 -10.09 -4.53 -5.58
C GLN A 77 -9.56 -3.63 -6.71
N PRO A 78 -10.14 -3.63 -7.94
CA PRO A 78 -9.73 -2.68 -8.98
C PRO A 78 -9.96 -1.22 -8.59
N GLU A 79 -11.07 -0.93 -7.91
CA GLU A 79 -11.35 0.43 -7.44
C GLU A 79 -10.35 0.88 -6.37
N LEU A 80 -9.99 -0.01 -5.44
CA LEU A 80 -8.95 0.30 -4.47
C LEU A 80 -7.59 0.51 -5.14
N SER A 81 -7.18 -0.38 -6.04
CA SER A 81 -5.93 -0.25 -6.81
C SER A 81 -5.87 1.08 -7.56
N ARG A 82 -6.98 1.51 -8.18
CA ARG A 82 -7.09 2.80 -8.86
C ARG A 82 -6.90 3.99 -7.91
N ARG A 83 -7.50 3.97 -6.72
CA ARG A 83 -7.31 5.01 -5.70
C ARG A 83 -5.84 5.12 -5.24
N LEU A 84 -5.19 3.97 -5.01
CA LEU A 84 -3.78 3.93 -4.67
C LEU A 84 -2.89 4.47 -5.80
N ALA A 85 -3.23 4.15 -7.05
CA ALA A 85 -2.52 4.65 -8.22
C ALA A 85 -2.66 6.17 -8.38
N HIS A 86 -3.86 6.71 -8.17
CA HIS A 86 -4.07 8.16 -8.17
C HIS A 86 -3.21 8.86 -7.12
N TYR A 87 -3.12 8.31 -5.91
CA TYR A 87 -2.25 8.85 -4.85
C TYR A 87 -0.78 8.89 -5.29
N PHE A 88 -0.29 7.79 -5.89
CA PHE A 88 1.08 7.63 -6.35
C PHE A 88 1.41 8.58 -7.50
N LEU A 89 0.58 8.61 -8.55
CA LEU A 89 0.78 9.44 -9.74
C LEU A 89 0.80 10.94 -9.41
N ASN A 90 -0.04 11.38 -8.47
CA ASN A 90 -0.08 12.78 -8.05
C ASN A 90 1.16 13.23 -7.26
N ARG A 91 2.07 12.32 -6.92
CA ARG A 91 3.31 12.59 -6.17
C ARG A 91 4.57 12.26 -6.98
N LEU A 92 4.40 11.99 -8.27
CA LEU A 92 5.54 11.80 -9.15
C LEU A 92 6.16 13.15 -9.53
N PRO A 93 7.49 13.22 -9.62
CA PRO A 93 8.19 14.34 -10.25
C PRO A 93 7.96 14.36 -11.78
N ASP A 94 8.48 15.39 -12.45
CA ASP A 94 8.39 15.58 -13.91
C ASP A 94 8.99 14.43 -14.74
N ASP A 95 9.98 13.70 -14.21
CA ASP A 95 10.59 12.54 -14.87
C ASP A 95 9.80 11.23 -14.68
N PHE A 96 8.69 11.28 -13.93
CA PHE A 96 7.82 10.16 -13.58
C PHE A 96 8.50 9.01 -12.80
N ILE A 97 9.67 9.24 -12.21
CA ILE A 97 10.36 8.27 -11.36
C ILE A 97 10.19 8.69 -9.90
N CYS A 98 9.47 7.90 -9.10
CA CYS A 98 9.23 8.26 -7.70
C CYS A 98 10.52 8.42 -6.90
N TYR A 99 10.49 9.32 -5.91
CA TYR A 99 11.42 9.25 -4.79
C TYR A 99 11.19 7.99 -3.97
N TRP A 100 12.17 7.60 -3.17
CA TRP A 100 12.05 6.43 -2.29
C TRP A 100 10.93 6.55 -1.25
N ASP A 101 10.52 7.76 -0.92
CA ASP A 101 9.27 8.05 -0.20
C ASP A 101 8.50 9.15 -0.94
N LEU A 102 7.18 8.99 -1.07
CA LEU A 102 6.32 9.89 -1.86
C LEU A 102 6.06 11.23 -1.17
N ILE A 103 6.57 11.43 0.04
CA ILE A 103 6.56 12.74 0.69
C ILE A 103 7.54 13.73 0.03
N PHE A 104 8.59 13.22 -0.62
CA PHE A 104 9.65 14.05 -1.17
C PHE A 104 9.29 14.63 -2.53
N THR A 105 9.83 15.83 -2.76
CA THR A 105 9.67 16.64 -3.95
C THR A 105 11.04 16.95 -4.58
N ALA A 106 11.03 17.66 -5.72
CA ALA A 106 12.25 18.10 -6.39
C ALA A 106 13.18 18.93 -5.49
N GLU A 107 12.63 19.63 -4.50
CA GLU A 107 13.34 20.53 -3.60
C GLU A 107 14.12 19.78 -2.50
N ASP A 108 13.73 18.54 -2.20
CA ASP A 108 14.27 17.78 -1.05
C ASP A 108 15.60 17.07 -1.35
N ASN A 109 16.02 17.00 -2.62
CA ASN A 109 17.25 16.36 -3.09
C ASN A 109 17.46 14.93 -2.54
N GLN A 110 16.41 14.11 -2.58
CA GLN A 110 16.41 12.73 -2.08
C GLN A 110 16.66 11.68 -3.17
N TYR A 111 16.93 10.44 -2.76
CA TYR A 111 17.15 9.33 -3.69
C TYR A 111 15.86 8.90 -4.43
N ARG A 112 16.02 8.45 -5.67
CA ARG A 112 14.94 7.79 -6.43
C ARG A 112 14.76 6.34 -5.99
N ASP A 113 13.59 5.79 -6.26
CA ASP A 113 13.34 4.34 -6.21
C ASP A 113 12.75 3.90 -7.55
N THR A 114 13.55 3.18 -8.34
CA THR A 114 13.23 2.74 -9.70
C THR A 114 12.82 1.26 -9.78
N SER A 115 12.83 0.56 -8.66
CA SER A 115 12.47 -0.87 -8.57
C SER A 115 11.02 -1.14 -8.91
#